data_AF-A0A317EB99-F1
#
_entry.id   AF-A0A317EB99-F1
#
_cell.length_a   1.000
_cell.length_b   1.000
_cell.length_c   1.000
_cell.angle_alpha   90.00
_cell.angle_beta   90.00
_cell.angle_gamma   90.00
#
_symmetry.space_group_name_H-M   'P 1'
#
loop_
_entity.id
_entity.type
_entity.pdbx_description
1 polymer ?
#
loop_
_entity_poly.entity_id
_entity_poly.type
_entity_poly.pdbx_seq_one_letter_code
_entity_poly.pdbx_strand_id
1 'polypeptide(L)'
;MRALVLVALLLAGLPALAATRFLTGSEDVPLMDGLAEIAETSTIFDAPGGRIVEVDARGAVAAADILRYYADSLPALGWVADPVGENVSLTFRRGAEILVITIMGEPGAGGVVRFNLRPRAS
;
A
#
# COMPACT_ATOMS: atom_id res chain seq x y z
N MET A 1 55.04 13.79 12.59
CA MET A 1 53.91 13.17 11.87
C MET A 1 52.93 12.66 12.91
N ARG A 2 51.95 13.48 13.29
CA ARG A 2 50.94 13.14 14.31
C ARG A 2 49.78 12.49 13.58
N ALA A 3 49.44 11.27 14.02
CA ALA A 3 48.56 10.35 13.33
C ALA A 3 47.21 10.99 13.00
N LEU A 4 46.92 10.97 11.70
CA LEU A 4 45.69 11.41 11.07
C LEU A 4 44.75 10.22 11.07
N VAL A 5 44.06 9.94 12.18
CA VAL A 5 43.11 8.82 12.28
C VAL A 5 41.95 9.20 13.20
N LEU A 6 41.07 10.10 12.77
CA LEU A 6 39.80 10.38 13.47
C LEU A 6 38.66 10.73 12.49
N VAL A 7 38.64 10.12 11.30
CA VAL A 7 37.51 10.22 10.35
C VAL A 7 37.13 8.82 9.87
N ALA A 8 36.66 7.96 10.76
CA ALA A 8 36.18 6.62 10.38
C ALA A 8 34.97 6.14 11.20
N LEU A 9 34.32 7.02 11.98
CA LEU A 9 33.25 6.62 12.90
C LEU A 9 31.95 7.43 12.73
N LEU A 10 31.60 7.79 11.49
CA LEU A 10 30.35 8.50 11.20
C LEU A 10 29.40 7.79 10.21
N LEU A 11 29.61 6.51 9.90
CA LEU A 11 28.74 5.75 8.98
C LEU A 11 27.84 4.69 9.65
N ALA A 12 27.84 4.54 10.98
CA ALA A 12 27.15 3.44 11.65
C ALA A 12 25.68 3.75 12.07
N GLY A 13 24.92 4.50 11.27
CA GLY A 13 23.59 4.92 11.69
C GLY A 13 22.61 5.37 10.61
N LEU A 14 22.84 5.05 9.33
CA LEU A 14 21.77 5.26 8.34
C LEU A 14 20.64 4.27 8.69
N PRO A 15 19.43 4.74 9.07
CA PRO A 15 18.30 3.84 9.12
C PRO A 15 18.20 3.21 7.73
N ALA A 16 18.14 1.89 7.65
CA ALA A 16 17.83 1.22 6.40
C ALA A 16 16.49 1.81 5.95
N LEU A 17 16.52 2.69 4.94
CA LEU A 17 15.33 3.16 4.27
C LEU A 17 14.74 1.90 3.65
N ALA A 18 13.78 1.28 4.34
CA ALA A 18 13.00 0.21 3.78
C ALA A 18 12.42 0.77 2.49
N ALA A 19 12.82 0.19 1.35
CA ALA A 19 12.30 0.63 0.07
C ALA A 19 10.79 0.42 0.10
N THR A 20 10.02 1.51 -0.05
CA THR A 20 8.58 1.42 -0.17
C THR A 20 8.27 0.54 -1.38
N ARG A 21 7.65 -0.62 -1.13
CA ARG A 21 7.17 -1.49 -2.19
C ARG A 21 5.77 -1.01 -2.60
N PHE A 22 5.48 -1.10 -3.89
CA PHE A 22 4.15 -0.83 -4.45
C PHE A 22 3.50 -2.11 -4.93
N LEU A 23 2.17 -2.11 -5.04
CA LEU A 23 1.40 -3.24 -5.56
C LEU A 23 1.77 -3.53 -7.02
N THR A 24 1.70 -4.80 -7.43
CA THR A 24 1.84 -5.14 -8.84
C THR A 24 0.77 -4.44 -9.68
N GLY A 25 1.18 -3.68 -10.70
CA GLY A 25 0.27 -2.96 -11.58
C GLY A 25 -0.06 -1.51 -11.16
N SER A 26 0.43 -1.05 -10.01
CA SER A 26 0.33 0.34 -9.54
C SER A 26 1.70 0.87 -9.14
N GLU A 27 2.01 2.12 -9.49
CA GLU A 27 3.29 2.77 -9.16
C GLU A 27 3.21 3.59 -7.86
N ASP A 28 2.06 3.57 -7.19
CA ASP A 28 1.66 4.64 -6.29
C ASP A 28 0.77 4.17 -5.13
N VAL A 29 0.30 2.92 -5.15
CA VAL A 29 -0.37 2.28 -4.02
C VAL A 29 0.65 1.43 -3.26
N PRO A 30 1.08 1.84 -2.06
CA PRO A 30 2.10 1.12 -1.32
C PRO A 30 1.58 -0.22 -0.80
N LEU A 31 2.44 -1.24 -0.82
CA LEU A 31 2.21 -2.49 -0.10
C LEU A 31 2.70 -2.32 1.34
N MET A 32 1.78 -2.39 2.30
CA MET A 32 2.11 -2.29 3.72
C MET A 32 3.09 -3.39 4.13
N ASP A 33 4.10 -3.04 4.93
CA ASP A 33 4.99 -4.02 5.54
C ASP A 33 4.20 -5.06 6.36
N GLY A 34 4.55 -6.33 6.19
CA GLY A 34 3.83 -7.46 6.79
C GLY A 34 2.70 -8.01 5.91
N LEU A 35 2.34 -7.33 4.83
CA LEU A 35 1.50 -7.89 3.76
C LEU A 35 2.37 -8.45 2.62
N ALA A 36 1.94 -9.56 2.05
CA ALA A 36 2.53 -10.16 0.85
C ALA A 36 1.43 -10.42 -0.18
N GLU A 37 1.64 -9.95 -1.41
CA GLU A 37 0.74 -10.21 -2.53
C GLU A 37 0.56 -11.71 -2.78
N ILE A 38 -0.67 -12.10 -3.07
CA ILE A 38 -1.04 -13.44 -3.52
C ILE A 38 -0.99 -13.40 -5.05
N ALA A 39 0.17 -13.77 -5.61
CA ALA A 39 0.43 -13.63 -7.04
C ALA A 39 -0.62 -14.33 -7.92
N GLU A 40 -1.19 -15.43 -7.44
CA GLU A 40 -2.17 -16.24 -8.16
C GLU A 40 -3.55 -15.56 -8.33
N THR A 41 -3.85 -14.53 -7.53
CA THR A 41 -5.16 -13.84 -7.57
C THR A 41 -5.08 -12.43 -8.14
N SER A 42 -3.87 -11.95 -8.46
CA SER A 42 -3.68 -10.61 -9.00
C SER A 42 -4.09 -10.56 -10.48
N THR A 43 -4.96 -9.63 -10.84
CA THR A 43 -5.49 -9.43 -12.19
C THR A 43 -5.24 -8.00 -12.64
N ILE A 44 -4.66 -7.83 -13.84
CA ILE A 44 -4.48 -6.53 -14.49
C ILE A 44 -5.17 -6.59 -15.84
N PHE A 45 -6.08 -5.64 -16.08
CA PHE A 45 -6.79 -5.49 -17.34
C PHE A 45 -6.61 -4.09 -17.89
N ASP A 46 -6.10 -3.97 -19.11
CA ASP A 46 -5.99 -2.70 -19.82
C ASP A 46 -7.26 -2.47 -20.68
N ALA A 47 -7.94 -1.33 -20.47
CA ALA A 47 -9.13 -0.94 -21.21
C ALA A 47 -8.95 0.45 -21.86
N PRO A 48 -9.74 0.82 -22.88
CA PRO A 48 -9.70 2.18 -23.45
C PRO A 48 -9.95 3.29 -22.43
N GLY A 49 -10.70 3.01 -21.37
CA GLY A 49 -11.00 3.95 -20.28
C GLY A 49 -9.96 4.00 -19.16
N GLY A 50 -8.87 3.23 -19.27
CA GLY A 50 -7.82 3.13 -18.26
C GLY A 50 -7.61 1.69 -17.78
N ARG A 51 -6.63 1.52 -16.90
CA ARG A 51 -6.24 0.21 -16.36
C ARG A 51 -7.08 -0.14 -15.13
N ILE A 52 -7.48 -1.40 -15.05
CA ILE A 52 -8.10 -2.00 -13.86
C ILE A 52 -7.08 -2.95 -13.23
N VAL A 53 -6.80 -2.76 -11.95
CA VAL A 53 -5.87 -3.59 -11.17
C VAL A 53 -6.61 -4.14 -9.97
N GLU A 54 -6.61 -5.47 -9.85
CA GLU A 54 -7.07 -6.17 -8.66
C GLU A 54 -5.90 -6.97 -8.09
N VAL A 55 -5.57 -6.75 -6.83
CA VAL A 55 -4.47 -7.44 -6.14
C VAL A 55 -4.98 -7.89 -4.78
N ASP A 56 -4.77 -9.15 -4.42
CA ASP A 56 -4.94 -9.57 -3.03
C ASP A 56 -3.58 -9.65 -2.34
N ALA A 57 -3.53 -9.28 -1.08
CA ALA A 57 -2.39 -9.50 -0.21
C ALA A 57 -2.83 -10.15 1.10
N ARG A 58 -1.92 -10.91 1.73
CA ARG A 58 -2.17 -11.55 3.03
C ARG A 58 -1.04 -11.27 3.99
N GLY A 59 -1.36 -11.22 5.27
CA GLY A 59 -0.39 -11.00 6.33
C GLY A 59 -0.95 -11.21 7.72
N ALA A 60 -0.07 -11.44 8.69
CA ALA A 60 -0.41 -11.49 10.10
C ALA A 60 -0.46 -10.07 10.69
N VAL A 61 -1.29 -9.21 10.10
CA VAL A 61 -1.46 -7.80 10.48
C VAL A 61 -2.92 -7.57 10.90
N ALA A 62 -3.14 -6.78 11.94
CA ALA A 62 -4.50 -6.49 12.40
C ALA A 62 -5.22 -5.59 11.38
N ALA A 63 -6.53 -5.83 11.19
CA ALA A 63 -7.35 -5.03 10.28
C ALA A 63 -7.29 -3.53 10.61
N ALA A 64 -7.31 -3.17 11.90
CA ALA A 64 -7.20 -1.77 12.34
C ALA A 64 -5.86 -1.12 11.94
N ASP A 65 -4.76 -1.88 11.96
CA ASP A 65 -3.44 -1.38 11.55
C ASP A 65 -3.37 -1.19 10.03
N ILE A 66 -3.98 -2.09 9.26
CA ILE A 66 -4.11 -1.97 7.80
C ILE A 66 -4.91 -0.69 7.46
N LEU A 67 -6.08 -0.51 8.09
CA LEU A 67 -6.93 0.66 7.85
C LEU A 67 -6.20 1.96 8.19
N ARG A 68 -5.54 2.00 9.36
CA ARG A 68 -4.76 3.17 9.79
C ARG A 68 -3.61 3.48 8.84
N TYR A 69 -2.83 2.48 8.45
CA TYR A 69 -1.73 2.65 7.51
C TYR A 69 -2.16 3.31 6.20
N TYR A 70 -3.25 2.82 5.60
CA TYR A 70 -3.73 3.37 4.32
C TYR A 70 -4.41 4.73 4.49
N ALA A 71 -5.12 4.97 5.59
CA ALA A 71 -5.65 6.29 5.92
C ALA A 71 -4.55 7.35 6.11
N ASP A 72 -3.40 6.97 6.66
CA ASP A 72 -2.28 7.89 6.93
C ASP A 72 -1.36 8.08 5.71
N SER A 73 -1.12 7.04 4.93
CA SER A 73 -0.11 7.07 3.84
C SER A 73 -0.65 7.61 2.52
N LEU A 74 -1.86 7.23 2.12
CA LEU A 74 -2.41 7.56 0.81
C LEU A 74 -2.65 9.08 0.60
N PRO A 75 -3.07 9.87 1.60
CA PRO A 75 -3.23 11.32 1.44
C PRO A 75 -1.95 12.04 1.01
N ALA A 76 -0.78 11.61 1.49
CA ALA A 76 0.51 12.17 1.09
C ALA A 76 0.83 11.90 -0.39
N LEU A 77 0.17 10.91 -1.00
CA LEU A 77 0.30 10.52 -2.41
C LEU A 77 -0.85 11.09 -3.28
N GLY A 78 -1.61 12.04 -2.74
CA GLY A 78 -2.68 12.76 -3.46
C GLY A 78 -4.02 12.04 -3.50
N TRP A 79 -4.17 10.91 -2.80
CA TRP A 79 -5.45 10.22 -2.66
C TRP A 79 -6.34 10.91 -1.63
N VAL A 80 -7.59 11.16 -2.00
CA VAL A 80 -8.59 11.75 -1.11
C VAL A 80 -9.49 10.65 -0.60
N ALA A 81 -9.56 10.47 0.72
CA ALA A 81 -10.45 9.50 1.33
C ALA A 81 -11.91 9.92 1.15
N ASP A 82 -12.76 8.95 0.81
CA ASP A 82 -14.20 9.16 0.77
C ASP A 82 -14.80 9.07 2.18
N PRO A 83 -15.69 9.99 2.55
CA PRO A 83 -16.50 9.81 3.74
C PRO A 83 -17.41 8.61 3.47
N VAL A 84 -17.40 7.64 4.37
CA VAL A 84 -18.15 6.35 4.31
C VAL A 84 -17.39 5.22 3.62
N GLY A 85 -16.52 4.56 4.39
CA GLY A 85 -16.22 3.14 4.22
C GLY A 85 -16.93 2.36 5.33
N GLU A 86 -17.40 1.13 5.06
CA GLU A 86 -17.75 0.20 6.14
C GLU A 86 -16.52 -0.03 7.03
N ASN A 87 -16.67 -0.50 8.28
CA ASN A 87 -15.55 -0.70 9.23
C ASN A 87 -14.41 -1.61 8.72
N VAL A 88 -14.59 -2.25 7.57
CA VAL A 88 -13.64 -3.17 6.92
C VAL A 88 -13.25 -2.75 5.49
N SER A 89 -13.62 -1.54 5.06
CA SER A 89 -13.28 -1.03 3.72
C SER A 89 -12.91 0.45 3.72
N LEU A 90 -12.00 0.83 2.84
CA LEU A 90 -11.65 2.23 2.55
C LEU A 90 -11.82 2.50 1.07
N THR A 91 -12.36 3.67 0.74
CA THR A 91 -12.44 4.16 -0.63
C THR A 91 -11.67 5.47 -0.75
N PHE A 92 -10.83 5.57 -1.78
CA PHE A 92 -10.05 6.76 -2.08
C PHE A 92 -10.25 7.17 -3.54
N ARG A 93 -10.12 8.47 -3.81
CA ARG A 93 -10.17 9.05 -5.15
C ARG A 93 -8.93 9.87 -5.43
N ARG A 94 -8.37 9.74 -6.63
CA ARG A 94 -7.31 10.62 -7.15
C ARG A 94 -7.53 10.87 -8.64
N GLY A 95 -7.76 12.12 -9.01
CA GLY A 95 -8.09 12.47 -10.40
C GLY A 95 -9.28 11.67 -10.93
N ALA A 96 -9.04 10.89 -11.98
CA ALA A 96 -10.02 9.99 -12.60
C ALA A 96 -9.90 8.53 -12.11
N GLU A 97 -9.29 8.29 -10.95
CA GLU A 97 -9.09 6.95 -10.38
C GLU A 97 -9.85 6.78 -9.07
N ILE A 98 -10.30 5.56 -8.82
CA ILE A 98 -10.85 5.09 -7.55
C ILE A 98 -10.03 3.89 -7.09
N LEU A 99 -9.61 3.94 -5.82
CA LEU A 99 -9.00 2.83 -5.11
C LEU A 99 -9.97 2.36 -4.01
N VAL A 100 -10.32 1.09 -4.02
CA VAL A 100 -11.08 0.43 -2.95
C VAL A 100 -10.17 -0.60 -2.29
N ILE A 101 -10.09 -0.53 -0.97
CA ILE A 101 -9.35 -1.47 -0.12
C ILE A 101 -10.38 -2.19 0.73
N THR A 102 -10.43 -3.52 0.66
CA THR A 102 -11.38 -4.34 1.41
C THR A 102 -10.64 -5.40 2.19
N ILE A 103 -10.91 -5.49 3.50
CA ILE A 103 -10.30 -6.48 4.37
C ILE A 103 -11.29 -7.64 4.57
N MET A 104 -10.85 -8.85 4.24
CA MET A 104 -11.62 -10.09 4.32
C MET A 104 -10.99 -11.03 5.35
N GLY A 105 -11.83 -11.75 6.11
CA GLY A 105 -11.40 -12.72 7.12
C GLY A 105 -11.40 -12.18 8.56
N GLU A 106 -11.08 -13.05 9.51
CA GLU A 106 -11.13 -12.70 10.94
C GLU A 106 -9.85 -12.00 11.44
N PRO A 107 -9.98 -11.00 12.34
CA PRO A 107 -8.82 -10.38 12.99
C PRO A 107 -7.94 -11.42 13.69
N GLY A 108 -6.63 -11.45 13.35
CA GLY A 108 -5.66 -12.33 14.00
C GLY A 108 -5.48 -13.72 13.37
N ALA A 109 -6.31 -14.11 12.39
CA ALA A 109 -6.20 -15.38 11.67
C ALA A 109 -5.49 -15.28 10.30
N GLY A 110 -4.94 -14.11 9.98
CA GLY A 110 -4.41 -13.80 8.65
C GLY A 110 -5.54 -13.31 7.74
N GLY A 111 -5.72 -11.99 7.68
CA GLY A 111 -6.69 -11.37 6.78
C GLY A 111 -6.16 -11.33 5.35
N VAL A 112 -7.09 -11.39 4.39
CA VAL A 112 -6.80 -11.05 2.99
C VAL A 112 -7.25 -9.61 2.75
N VAL A 113 -6.36 -8.79 2.22
CA VAL A 113 -6.65 -7.42 1.81
C VAL A 113 -6.76 -7.40 0.30
N ARG A 114 -7.93 -7.02 -0.22
CA ARG A 114 -8.15 -6.81 -1.64
C ARG A 114 -8.01 -5.35 -1.99
N PHE A 115 -7.17 -5.07 -2.97
CA PHE A 115 -7.02 -3.78 -3.60
C PHE A 115 -7.71 -3.81 -4.95
N ASN A 116 -8.59 -2.85 -5.20
CA ASN A 116 -9.24 -2.67 -6.50
C ASN A 116 -9.02 -1.21 -6.95
N LEU A 117 -8.12 -1.04 -7.92
CA LEU A 117 -7.83 0.24 -8.56
C LEU A 117 -8.49 0.25 -9.93
N ARG A 118 -9.30 1.28 -10.19
CA ARG A 118 -10.08 1.38 -11.42
C ARG A 118 -10.28 2.82 -11.87
N PRO A 119 -10.55 3.05 -13.16
CA PRO A 119 -11.00 4.35 -13.64
C PRO A 119 -12.36 4.71 -13.04
N ARG A 120 -12.54 5.98 -12.74
CA ARG A 120 -13.82 6.58 -12.37
C ARG A 120 -14.60 6.85 -13.65
N ALA A 121 -15.84 6.35 -13.72
CA ALA A 121 -16.76 6.73 -14.79
C ALA A 121 -16.98 8.26 -14.75
N SER A 122 -16.76 8.91 -15.89
CA SER A 122 -16.99 10.35 -16.13
C SER A 122 -18.47 10.65 -16.28
#